data_AF-A0A941SIL4-F1
#
_entry.id   AF-A0A941SIL4-F1
#
_cell.length_a   1.000
_cell.length_b   1.000
_cell.length_c   1.000
_cell.angle_alpha   90.00
_cell.angle_beta   90.00
_cell.angle_gamma   90.00
#
_symmetry.space_group_name_H-M   'P 1'
#
loop_
_entity.id
_entity.type
_entity.pdbx_description
1 polymer ?
#
loop_
_entity_poly.entity_id
_entity_poly.type
_entity_poly.pdbx_seq_one_letter_code
_entity_poly.pdbx_strand_id
1 'polypeptide(L)'
;RIPADDQGGMEGFIRLRAALADPALRRQAAERYAAEAVEPGKPALAQQLALSAERALGLFAGVSTAPNDSVGKRTGGLQAISNFIEADVPQAERARAGEVLVRILDGTLFQLEQIARKQAGLPPLATSEHTQKFMMQAVLALSDAQFYPAPLAFELKNFKQVQASVFQVARAPGKNIVYLGCVLLILGVFSMLYVRERRVWVWIRPQDGKAHATMALSTNRKTLDGEREFEQLKHNLIGAKD
;
A
#
# COMPACT_ATOMS: atom_id res chain seq x y z
N ARG A 1 -2.83 22.74 -2.44
CA ARG A 1 -2.36 21.32 -2.60
C ARG A 1 -1.58 20.94 -1.35
N ILE A 2 -1.73 19.74 -0.80
CA ILE A 2 -1.01 19.35 0.44
C ILE A 2 0.44 18.97 0.09
N PRO A 3 1.47 19.57 0.71
CA PRO A 3 2.86 19.21 0.46
C PRO A 3 3.20 17.86 1.09
N ALA A 4 4.12 17.15 0.45
CA ALA A 4 4.71 15.93 1.00
C ALA A 4 5.86 16.30 1.95
N ASP A 5 5.89 15.68 3.13
CA ASP A 5 6.93 15.85 4.13
C ASP A 5 8.24 15.11 3.76
N ASP A 6 9.19 15.08 4.69
CA ASP A 6 10.47 14.37 4.55
C ASP A 6 10.33 12.85 4.36
N GLN A 7 9.17 12.28 4.66
CA GLN A 7 8.85 10.87 4.44
C GLN A 7 7.98 10.65 3.19
N GLY A 8 7.70 11.69 2.42
CA GLY A 8 6.84 11.64 1.24
C GLY A 8 5.34 11.54 1.55
N GLY A 9 4.94 11.76 2.81
CA GLY A 9 3.56 11.67 3.27
C GLY A 9 2.92 13.03 3.53
N MET A 10 1.62 13.05 3.80
CA MET A 10 0.90 14.28 4.20
C MET A 10 0.91 14.54 5.72
N GLU A 11 1.51 13.64 6.51
CA GLU A 11 1.42 13.69 7.97
C GLU A 11 2.10 14.91 8.57
N GLY A 12 3.28 15.30 8.07
CA GLY A 12 3.96 16.52 8.49
C GLY A 12 3.08 17.75 8.33
N PHE A 13 2.42 17.91 7.17
CA PHE A 13 1.50 19.02 6.96
C PHE A 13 0.28 19.00 7.91
N ILE A 14 -0.33 17.84 8.11
CA ILE A 14 -1.48 17.71 9.01
C ILE A 14 -1.08 18.08 10.44
N ARG A 15 0.09 17.65 10.88
CA ARG A 15 0.64 17.95 12.20
C ARG A 15 0.91 19.44 12.36
N LEU A 16 1.53 20.08 11.36
CA LEU A 16 1.75 21.52 11.34
C LEU A 16 0.44 22.30 11.42
N ARG A 17 -0.58 21.88 10.65
CA ARG A 17 -1.91 22.49 10.68
C ARG A 17 -2.57 22.35 12.04
N ALA A 18 -2.46 21.18 12.68
CA ALA A 18 -2.97 20.96 14.03
C ALA A 18 -2.23 21.84 15.05
N ALA A 19 -0.91 21.96 14.93
CA ALA A 19 -0.10 22.82 15.79
C ALA A 19 -0.45 24.30 15.62
N LEU A 20 -0.76 24.74 14.39
CA LEU A 20 -1.18 26.11 14.11
C LEU A 20 -2.54 26.45 14.75
N ALA A 21 -3.42 25.46 14.87
CA ALA A 21 -4.71 25.65 15.52
C ALA A 21 -4.61 25.82 17.05
N ASP A 22 -3.50 25.37 17.67
CA ASP A 22 -3.28 25.46 19.11
C ASP A 22 -2.67 26.83 19.50
N PRO A 23 -3.35 27.65 20.33
CA PRO A 23 -2.81 28.92 20.84
C PRO A 23 -1.51 28.77 21.65
N ALA A 24 -1.37 27.72 22.45
CA ALA A 24 -0.19 27.52 23.30
C ALA A 24 1.05 27.22 22.46
N LEU A 25 0.89 26.42 21.41
CA LEU A 25 1.99 26.08 20.49
C LEU A 25 2.42 27.28 19.65
N ARG A 26 1.47 28.12 19.21
CA ARG A 26 1.79 29.38 18.52
C ARG A 26 2.62 30.32 19.39
N ARG A 27 2.24 30.49 20.66
CA ARG A 27 3.01 31.32 21.60
C ARG A 27 4.42 30.76 21.81
N GLN A 28 4.54 29.45 22.06
CA GLN A 28 5.83 28.81 22.25
C GLN A 28 6.73 28.92 21.01
N ALA A 29 6.16 28.81 19.80
CA ALA A 29 6.89 28.99 18.55
C ALA A 29 7.40 30.44 18.39
N ALA A 30 6.56 31.43 18.71
CA ALA A 30 6.94 32.84 18.67
C ALA A 30 8.05 33.18 19.67
N GLU A 31 7.98 32.66 20.89
CA GLU A 31 9.02 32.81 21.92
C GLU A 31 10.36 32.18 21.47
N ARG A 32 10.33 30.96 20.92
CA ARG A 32 11.54 30.30 20.40
C ARG A 32 12.15 31.06 19.24
N TYR A 33 11.33 31.50 18.28
CA TYR A 33 11.79 32.31 17.16
C TYR A 33 12.46 33.60 17.65
N ALA A 34 11.84 34.29 18.60
CA ALA A 34 12.40 35.53 19.13
C ALA A 34 13.71 35.32 19.91
N ALA A 35 13.83 34.21 20.65
CA ALA A 35 15.06 33.86 21.35
C ALA A 35 16.22 33.51 20.40
N GLU A 36 15.94 32.91 19.25
CA GLU A 36 16.96 32.61 18.23
C GLU A 36 17.31 33.83 17.36
N ALA A 37 16.34 34.69 17.08
CA ALA A 37 16.52 35.85 16.19
C ALA A 37 17.20 37.05 16.87
N VAL A 38 17.17 37.14 18.20
CA VAL A 38 17.72 38.27 18.97
C VAL A 38 19.04 37.89 19.64
N GLU A 39 20.03 38.78 19.56
CA GLU A 39 21.32 38.60 20.22
C GLU A 39 21.16 38.40 21.75
N PRO A 40 22.00 37.55 22.37
CA PRO A 40 22.01 37.38 23.82
C PRO A 40 22.21 38.74 24.53
N GLY A 41 21.32 39.06 25.48
CA GLY A 41 21.42 40.29 26.28
C GLY A 41 20.40 41.39 25.97
N LYS A 42 19.47 41.19 25.02
CA LYS A 42 18.37 42.13 24.71
C LYS A 42 16.98 41.54 24.97
N PRO A 43 16.62 41.19 26.23
CA PRO A 43 15.37 40.48 26.55
C PRO A 43 14.12 41.28 26.20
N ALA A 44 14.16 42.61 26.33
CA ALA A 44 13.02 43.47 25.97
C ALA A 44 12.71 43.42 24.46
N LEU A 45 13.74 43.36 23.61
CA LEU A 45 13.57 43.24 22.16
C LEU A 45 13.03 41.86 21.78
N ALA A 46 13.51 40.80 22.44
CA ALA A 46 13.00 39.45 22.25
C ALA A 46 11.50 39.35 22.61
N GLN A 47 11.06 39.98 23.70
CA GLN A 47 9.63 40.01 24.07
C GLN A 47 8.79 40.75 23.02
N GLN A 48 9.25 41.90 22.53
CA GLN A 48 8.53 42.64 21.49
C GLN A 48 8.43 41.85 20.18
N LEU A 49 9.51 41.18 19.79
CA LEU A 49 9.52 40.31 18.61
C LEU A 49 8.59 39.10 18.79
N ALA A 50 8.59 38.46 19.96
CA ALA A 50 7.70 37.34 20.28
C ALA A 50 6.22 37.75 20.19
N LEU A 51 5.84 38.90 20.75
CA LEU A 51 4.47 39.41 20.66
C LEU A 51 4.05 39.70 19.21
N SER A 52 4.97 40.24 18.42
CA SER A 52 4.73 40.55 17.00
C SER A 52 4.59 39.26 16.17
N ALA A 53 5.44 38.28 16.43
CA ALA A 53 5.38 36.93 15.85
C ALA A 53 4.10 36.18 16.23
N GLU A 54 3.69 36.21 17.50
CA GLU A 54 2.45 35.60 17.98
C GLU A 54 1.23 36.23 17.29
N ARG A 55 1.21 37.56 17.12
CA ARG A 55 0.15 38.26 16.39
C ARG A 55 0.13 37.86 14.91
N ALA A 56 1.28 37.78 14.25
CA ALA A 56 1.37 37.35 12.85
C ALA A 56 0.87 35.91 12.65
N LEU A 57 1.29 34.97 13.50
CA LEU A 57 0.75 33.59 13.52
C LEU A 57 -0.74 33.56 13.87
N GLY A 58 -1.19 34.46 14.75
CA GLY A 58 -2.59 34.67 15.11
C GLY A 58 -3.48 35.02 13.92
N LEU A 59 -3.05 36.03 13.15
CA LEU A 59 -3.67 36.48 11.92
C LEU A 59 -3.68 35.37 10.87
N PHE A 60 -2.53 34.72 10.65
CA PHE A 60 -2.40 33.63 9.69
C PHE A 60 -3.29 32.42 10.03
N ALA A 61 -3.46 32.10 11.32
CA ALA A 61 -4.35 31.04 11.78
C ALA A 61 -5.84 31.36 11.64
N GLY A 62 -6.22 32.60 11.30
CA GLY A 62 -7.61 33.03 11.19
C GLY A 62 -8.30 33.23 12.55
N VAL A 63 -7.52 33.54 13.60
CA VAL A 63 -8.02 33.77 14.97
C VAL A 63 -8.32 35.25 15.23
N SER A 64 -7.82 36.16 14.38
CA SER A 64 -8.06 37.60 14.54
C SER A 64 -9.38 37.99 13.87
N THR A 65 -10.34 38.39 14.71
CA THR A 65 -11.59 39.02 14.27
C THR A 65 -11.27 40.43 13.77
N ALA A 66 -11.28 40.65 12.47
CA ALA A 66 -11.30 42.02 11.94
C ALA A 66 -12.65 42.66 12.32
N PRO A 67 -12.74 43.99 12.53
CA PRO A 67 -14.00 44.65 12.89
C PRO A 67 -15.13 44.48 11.84
N ASN A 68 -14.78 44.06 10.62
CA ASN A 68 -15.70 43.80 9.51
C ASN A 68 -15.94 42.29 9.26
N ASP A 69 -15.90 41.47 10.32
CA ASP A 69 -16.30 40.07 10.30
C ASP A 69 -17.80 39.95 9.99
N SER A 70 -18.12 40.02 8.70
CA SER A 70 -19.40 39.59 8.17
C SER A 70 -19.51 38.07 8.36
N VAL A 71 -20.55 37.69 9.10
CA VAL A 71 -20.97 36.33 9.44
C VAL A 71 -20.63 35.33 8.32
N GLY A 72 -19.57 34.54 8.51
CA GLY A 72 -19.21 33.41 7.62
C GLY A 72 -17.82 33.40 6.98
N LYS A 73 -17.05 34.50 7.03
CA LYS A 73 -15.67 34.53 6.50
C LYS A 73 -14.63 34.67 7.62
N ARG A 74 -14.20 33.55 8.22
CA ARG A 74 -12.92 33.54 8.95
C ARG A 74 -11.80 33.71 7.94
N THR A 75 -11.36 34.95 7.70
CA THR A 75 -10.22 35.24 6.83
C THR A 75 -8.93 34.88 7.58
N GLY A 76 -8.39 33.69 7.31
CA GLY A 76 -7.05 33.28 7.70
C GLY A 76 -6.09 33.26 6.50
N GLY A 77 -4.87 32.77 6.72
CA GLY A 77 -3.87 32.60 5.68
C GLY A 77 -3.19 33.90 5.25
N LEU A 78 -2.61 33.90 4.04
CA LEU A 78 -1.90 35.05 3.48
C LEU A 78 -2.84 36.24 3.20
N GLN A 79 -4.12 35.97 2.93
CA GLN A 79 -5.12 37.03 2.72
C GLN A 79 -5.32 37.87 4.00
N ALA A 80 -5.33 37.24 5.17
CA ALA A 80 -5.45 37.94 6.45
C ALA A 80 -4.27 38.90 6.69
N ILE A 81 -3.07 38.48 6.28
CA ILE A 81 -1.86 39.29 6.37
C ILE A 81 -1.93 40.48 5.40
N SER A 82 -2.38 40.25 4.16
CA SER A 82 -2.58 41.34 3.18
C SER A 82 -3.56 42.38 3.71
N ASN A 83 -4.71 41.95 4.23
CA ASN A 83 -5.73 42.85 4.77
C ASN A 83 -5.20 43.67 5.97
N PHE A 84 -4.41 43.05 6.84
CA PHE A 84 -3.76 43.72 7.96
C PHE A 84 -2.77 44.80 7.48
N ILE A 85 -1.92 44.48 6.50
CA ILE A 85 -0.96 45.44 5.94
C ILE A 85 -1.68 46.62 5.28
N GLU A 86 -2.77 46.38 4.56
CA GLU A 86 -3.54 47.44 3.91
C GLU A 86 -4.21 48.39 4.90
N ALA A 87 -4.73 47.86 6.02
CA ALA A 87 -5.44 48.60 7.04
C ALA A 87 -4.52 49.38 7.99
N ASP A 88 -3.44 48.74 8.45
CA ASP A 88 -2.63 49.26 9.55
C ASP A 88 -1.29 49.87 9.10
N VAL A 89 -0.86 49.65 7.85
CA VAL A 89 0.44 50.14 7.34
C VAL A 89 0.25 51.20 6.23
N PRO A 90 0.90 52.38 6.34
CA PRO A 90 0.89 53.41 5.30
C PRO A 90 1.40 52.88 3.95
N GLN A 91 0.82 53.33 2.84
CA GLN A 91 1.09 52.81 1.49
C GLN A 91 2.59 52.81 1.11
N ALA A 92 3.34 53.83 1.56
CA ALA A 92 4.78 53.93 1.31
C ALA A 92 5.61 52.82 1.98
N GLU A 93 5.12 52.23 3.07
CA GLU A 93 5.84 51.24 3.87
C GLU A 93 5.34 49.81 3.67
N ARG A 94 4.19 49.62 2.99
CA ARG A 94 3.52 48.31 2.83
C ARG A 94 4.44 47.23 2.26
N ALA A 95 5.22 47.55 1.23
CA ALA A 95 6.11 46.56 0.60
C ALA A 95 7.16 46.03 1.58
N ARG A 96 7.80 46.94 2.33
CA ARG A 96 8.84 46.59 3.31
C ARG A 96 8.24 45.88 4.53
N ALA A 97 7.10 46.36 5.01
CA ALA A 97 6.40 45.74 6.14
C ALA A 97 5.94 44.31 5.80
N GLY A 98 5.43 44.09 4.57
CA GLY A 98 5.03 42.78 4.09
C GLY A 98 6.19 41.80 4.00
N GLU A 99 7.33 42.21 3.46
CA GLU A 99 8.54 41.37 3.40
C GLU A 99 9.00 40.93 4.80
N VAL A 100 9.02 41.86 5.75
CA VAL A 100 9.40 41.56 7.15
C VAL A 100 8.39 40.61 7.80
N LEU A 101 7.09 40.84 7.60
CA LEU A 101 6.04 39.99 8.17
C LEU A 101 6.10 38.56 7.62
N VAL A 102 6.30 38.38 6.31
CA VAL A 102 6.44 37.05 5.71
C VAL A 102 7.69 36.36 6.25
N ARG A 103 8.81 37.06 6.38
CA ARG A 103 10.04 36.49 6.95
C ARG A 103 9.87 36.05 8.40
N ILE A 104 9.15 36.83 9.22
CA ILE A 104 8.81 36.46 10.60
C ILE A 104 7.86 35.26 10.60
N LEU A 105 6.85 35.26 9.74
CA LEU A 105 5.90 34.16 9.60
C LEU A 105 6.63 32.85 9.24
N ASP A 106 7.52 32.87 8.25
CA ASP A 106 8.26 31.68 7.81
C ASP A 106 9.14 31.12 8.94
N GLY A 107 9.86 31.99 9.64
CA GLY A 107 10.72 31.59 10.76
C GLY A 107 9.93 31.05 11.96
N THR A 108 8.78 31.65 12.25
CA THR A 108 7.91 31.21 13.36
C THR A 108 7.16 29.92 13.03
N LEU A 109 6.70 29.73 11.79
CA LEU A 109 6.12 28.47 11.33
C LEU A 109 7.15 27.33 11.32
N PHE A 110 8.41 27.62 10.99
CA PHE A 110 9.48 26.64 11.11
C PHE A 110 9.67 26.20 12.57
N GLN A 111 9.68 27.14 13.52
CA GLN A 111 9.75 26.81 14.95
C GLN A 111 8.53 26.04 15.44
N LEU A 112 7.34 26.37 14.93
CA LEU A 112 6.11 25.64 15.21
C LEU A 112 6.22 24.19 14.75
N GLU A 113 6.75 23.95 13.55
CA GLU A 113 6.97 22.59 13.05
C GLU A 113 7.99 21.82 13.88
N GLN A 114 9.08 22.47 14.32
CA GLN A 114 10.05 21.85 15.22
C GLN A 114 9.42 21.43 16.57
N ILE A 115 8.51 22.25 17.10
CA ILE A 115 7.74 21.92 18.31
C ILE A 115 6.81 20.73 18.04
N ALA A 116 6.06 20.78 16.93
CA ALA A 116 5.11 19.74 16.55
C ALA A 116 5.80 18.37 16.35
N ARG A 117 6.98 18.36 15.71
CA ARG A 117 7.80 17.16 15.54
C ARG A 117 8.33 16.63 16.86
N LYS A 118 8.80 17.51 17.75
CA LYS A 118 9.26 17.11 19.09
C LYS A 118 8.14 16.45 19.90
N GLN A 119 6.92 16.98 19.83
CA GLN A 119 5.75 16.37 20.50
C GLN A 119 5.39 15.00 19.91
N ALA A 120 5.61 14.80 18.61
CA ALA A 120 5.40 13.53 17.93
C ALA A 120 6.58 12.53 18.08
N GLY A 121 7.63 12.88 18.84
CA GLY A 121 8.82 12.02 18.99
C GLY A 121 9.67 11.88 17.73
N LEU A 122 9.51 12.79 16.76
CA LEU A 122 10.25 12.80 15.50
C LEU A 122 11.55 13.60 15.62
N PRO A 123 12.57 13.28 14.80
CA PRO A 123 13.80 14.07 14.76
C PRO A 123 13.51 15.49 14.27
N PRO A 124 14.25 16.50 14.77
CA PRO A 124 14.16 17.87 14.26
C PRO A 124 14.42 17.91 12.75
N LEU A 125 13.72 18.78 12.04
CA LEU A 125 13.99 19.05 10.63
C LEU A 125 15.39 19.65 10.50
N ALA A 126 16.17 19.07 9.59
CA ALA A 126 17.43 19.66 9.17
C ALA A 126 17.19 20.92 8.33
N THR A 127 18.08 21.91 8.45
CA THR A 127 18.08 23.09 7.58
C THR A 127 18.64 22.71 6.21
N SER A 128 17.80 22.11 5.37
CA SER A 128 18.12 21.64 4.02
C SER A 128 17.26 22.31 2.96
N GLU A 129 17.68 22.23 1.70
CA GLU A 129 16.90 22.73 0.56
C GLU A 129 15.52 22.04 0.47
N HIS A 130 15.44 20.75 0.82
CA HIS A 130 14.19 20.00 0.86
C HIS A 130 13.23 20.58 1.91
N THR A 131 13.73 20.86 3.11
CA THR A 131 12.96 21.47 4.19
C THR A 131 12.45 22.85 3.80
N GLN A 132 13.29 23.67 3.15
CA GLN A 132 12.88 24.99 2.68
C GLN A 132 11.76 24.91 1.64
N LYS A 133 11.85 23.97 0.69
CA LYS A 133 10.78 23.72 -0.30
C LYS A 133 9.50 23.25 0.37
N PHE A 134 9.58 22.32 1.32
CA PHE A 134 8.44 21.87 2.11
C PHE A 134 7.76 23.02 2.84
N MET A 135 8.54 23.85 3.56
CA MET A 135 8.00 24.99 4.32
C MET A 135 7.32 26.02 3.42
N MET A 136 7.94 26.37 2.29
CA MET A 136 7.33 27.30 1.32
C MET A 136 5.99 26.76 0.78
N GLN A 137 5.92 25.46 0.46
CA GLN A 137 4.68 24.84 0.03
C GLN A 137 3.66 24.72 1.18
N ALA A 138 4.12 24.49 2.41
CA ALA A 138 3.27 24.40 3.59
C ALA A 138 2.58 25.73 3.91
N VAL A 139 3.27 26.86 3.80
CA VAL A 139 2.67 28.20 3.98
C VAL A 139 1.51 28.40 3.00
N LEU A 140 1.74 28.13 1.71
CA LEU A 140 0.70 28.24 0.68
C LEU A 140 -0.46 27.28 0.95
N ALA A 141 -0.16 26.02 1.27
CA ALA A 141 -1.16 25.00 1.55
C ALA A 141 -1.98 25.27 2.81
N LEU A 142 -1.38 25.83 3.87
CA LEU A 142 -2.07 26.24 5.08
C LEU A 142 -3.01 27.42 4.80
N SER A 143 -2.59 28.36 3.94
CA SER A 143 -3.45 29.44 3.48
C SER A 143 -4.64 28.91 2.69
N ASP A 144 -4.41 28.02 1.72
CA ASP A 144 -5.48 27.36 0.95
C ASP A 144 -6.43 26.56 1.83
N ALA A 145 -5.91 25.90 2.88
CA ALA A 145 -6.69 25.07 3.78
C ALA A 145 -7.73 25.86 4.59
N GLN A 146 -7.60 27.19 4.70
CA GLN A 146 -8.61 28.06 5.32
C GLN A 146 -9.87 28.18 4.44
N PHE A 147 -9.71 28.04 3.12
CA PHE A 147 -10.83 28.06 2.16
C PHE A 147 -11.47 26.69 1.96
N TYR A 148 -10.94 25.64 2.60
CA TYR A 148 -11.44 24.28 2.45
C TYR A 148 -12.59 24.03 3.44
N PRO A 149 -13.85 23.85 2.98
CA PRO A 149 -15.02 23.83 3.85
C PRO A 149 -15.22 22.50 4.59
N ALA A 150 -14.56 21.43 4.15
CA ALA A 150 -14.77 20.10 4.74
C ALA A 150 -13.76 19.81 5.87
N PRO A 151 -14.20 19.15 6.96
CA PRO A 151 -13.32 18.79 8.07
C PRO A 151 -12.44 17.55 7.78
N LEU A 152 -12.55 16.94 6.60
CA LEU A 152 -11.92 15.68 6.24
C LEU A 152 -11.14 15.81 4.93
N ALA A 153 -9.97 15.17 4.85
CA ALA A 153 -9.20 15.00 3.62
C ALA A 153 -9.01 13.50 3.36
N PHE A 154 -9.09 13.09 2.10
CA PHE A 154 -8.91 11.69 1.70
C PHE A 154 -7.52 11.49 1.10
N GLU A 155 -6.82 10.46 1.57
CA GLU A 155 -5.53 10.02 1.02
C GLU A 155 -5.68 8.61 0.42
N LEU A 156 -5.11 8.43 -0.77
CA LEU A 156 -5.04 7.14 -1.42
C LEU A 156 -3.94 6.28 -0.76
N LYS A 157 -4.32 5.41 0.19
CA LYS A 157 -3.37 4.51 0.86
C LYS A 157 -2.74 3.48 -0.07
N ASN A 158 -3.53 2.93 -0.98
CA ASN A 158 -3.08 1.95 -1.94
C ASN A 158 -3.86 2.06 -3.24
N PHE A 159 -3.18 1.75 -4.34
CA PHE A 159 -3.81 1.61 -5.64
C PHE A 159 -3.43 0.26 -6.21
N LYS A 160 -4.34 -0.71 -6.10
CA LYS A 160 -4.19 -1.97 -6.82
C LYS A 160 -4.63 -1.74 -8.25
N GLN A 161 -3.68 -1.38 -9.11
CA GLN A 161 -3.92 -1.23 -10.53
C GLN A 161 -4.29 -2.61 -11.13
N VAL A 162 -5.58 -2.88 -11.25
CA VAL A 162 -6.06 -3.99 -12.07
C VAL A 162 -6.03 -3.51 -13.50
N GLN A 163 -4.92 -3.76 -14.19
CA GLN A 163 -4.86 -3.59 -15.63
C GLN A 163 -5.83 -4.61 -16.22
N ALA A 164 -7.03 -4.17 -16.59
CA ALA A 164 -7.92 -4.90 -17.46
C ALA A 164 -7.25 -4.93 -18.84
N SER A 165 -6.20 -5.73 -18.99
CA SER A 165 -5.78 -6.18 -20.30
C SER A 165 -7.00 -6.89 -20.87
N VAL A 166 -7.50 -6.40 -22.01
CA VAL A 166 -8.59 -7.04 -22.77
C VAL A 166 -8.10 -8.36 -23.39
N PHE A 167 -7.17 -9.05 -22.74
CA PHE A 167 -6.90 -10.46 -22.95
C PHE A 167 -8.02 -11.25 -22.29
N GLN A 168 -9.06 -11.52 -23.07
CA GLN A 168 -10.07 -12.52 -22.72
C GLN A 168 -9.43 -13.90 -22.75
N VAL A 169 -8.74 -14.28 -21.67
CA VAL A 169 -8.38 -15.68 -21.44
C VAL A 169 -9.67 -16.40 -21.03
N ALA A 170 -10.42 -16.87 -22.01
CA ALA A 170 -11.62 -17.66 -21.79
C ALA A 170 -11.23 -18.96 -21.05
N ARG A 171 -11.46 -18.98 -19.74
CA ARG A 171 -11.32 -20.20 -18.93
C ARG A 171 -12.49 -21.11 -19.28
N ALA A 172 -12.30 -22.02 -20.23
CA ALA A 172 -13.32 -23.01 -20.60
C ALA A 172 -13.57 -24.00 -19.45
N PRO A 173 -14.73 -23.96 -18.77
CA PRO A 173 -14.98 -24.74 -17.54
C PRO A 173 -15.18 -26.26 -17.77
N GLY A 174 -14.88 -26.78 -18.97
CA GLY A 174 -14.96 -28.21 -19.30
C GLY A 174 -13.62 -28.87 -19.63
N LYS A 175 -12.51 -28.11 -19.67
CA LYS A 175 -11.21 -28.62 -20.13
C LYS A 175 -10.77 -29.90 -19.40
N ASN A 176 -10.88 -29.93 -18.08
CA ASN A 176 -10.43 -31.06 -17.27
C ASN A 176 -11.27 -32.32 -17.50
N ILE A 177 -12.58 -32.18 -17.76
CA ILE A 177 -13.48 -33.30 -18.03
C ILE A 177 -13.14 -33.94 -19.38
N VAL A 178 -12.86 -33.12 -20.40
CA VAL A 178 -12.44 -33.60 -21.72
C VAL A 178 -11.11 -34.37 -21.64
N TYR A 179 -10.12 -33.84 -20.92
CA TYR A 179 -8.85 -34.56 -20.75
C TYR A 179 -9.02 -35.87 -19.98
N LEU A 180 -9.85 -35.90 -18.94
CA LEU A 180 -10.19 -37.14 -18.23
C LEU A 180 -10.83 -38.17 -19.19
N GLY A 181 -11.75 -37.72 -20.05
CA GLY A 181 -12.38 -38.56 -21.07
C GLY A 181 -11.37 -39.11 -22.08
N CYS A 182 -10.43 -38.30 -22.56
CA CYS A 182 -9.36 -38.75 -23.45
C CYS A 182 -8.47 -39.81 -22.79
N VAL A 183 -8.12 -39.64 -21.51
CA VAL A 183 -7.31 -40.63 -20.76
C VAL A 183 -8.07 -41.95 -20.59
N LEU A 184 -9.36 -41.90 -20.24
CA LEU A 184 -10.21 -43.08 -20.11
C LEU A 184 -10.38 -43.82 -21.45
N LEU A 185 -10.52 -43.09 -22.56
CA LEU A 185 -10.57 -43.70 -23.90
C LEU A 185 -9.29 -44.45 -24.25
N ILE A 186 -8.13 -43.85 -24.00
CA ILE A 186 -6.83 -44.49 -24.23
C ILE A 186 -6.75 -45.77 -23.38
N LEU A 187 -7.04 -45.70 -22.08
CA LEU A 187 -7.05 -46.86 -21.18
C LEU A 187 -8.03 -47.96 -21.63
N GLY A 188 -9.21 -47.59 -22.15
CA GLY A 188 -10.19 -48.54 -22.68
C GLY A 188 -9.67 -49.30 -23.89
N VAL A 189 -9.05 -48.60 -24.84
CA VAL A 189 -8.42 -49.22 -26.02
C VAL A 189 -7.28 -50.15 -25.61
N PHE A 190 -6.42 -49.72 -24.68
CA PHE A 190 -5.36 -50.59 -24.13
C PHE A 190 -5.95 -51.83 -23.43
N SER A 191 -6.98 -51.66 -22.61
CA SER A 191 -7.63 -52.79 -21.94
C SER A 191 -8.22 -53.78 -22.94
N MET A 192 -8.88 -53.31 -23.99
CA MET A 192 -9.42 -54.17 -25.05
C MET A 192 -8.33 -54.95 -25.80
N LEU A 193 -7.16 -54.35 -26.02
CA LEU A 193 -6.07 -55.01 -26.75
C LEU A 193 -5.24 -55.96 -25.87
N TYR A 194 -5.08 -55.65 -24.59
CA TYR A 194 -4.17 -56.36 -23.68
C TYR A 194 -4.87 -57.31 -22.70
N VAL A 195 -6.14 -57.08 -22.35
CA VAL A 195 -6.93 -58.04 -21.56
C VAL A 195 -7.39 -59.15 -22.49
N ARG A 196 -6.70 -60.30 -22.40
CA ARG A 196 -6.98 -61.48 -23.21
C ARG A 196 -7.70 -62.53 -22.39
N GLU A 197 -8.77 -63.08 -22.94
CA GLU A 197 -9.40 -64.27 -22.39
C GLU A 197 -8.53 -65.50 -22.71
N ARG A 198 -8.08 -66.21 -21.67
CA ARG A 198 -7.36 -67.49 -21.77
C ARG A 198 -8.15 -68.54 -21.03
N ARG A 199 -8.46 -69.66 -21.68
CA ARG A 199 -9.19 -70.78 -21.05
C ARG A 199 -8.27 -71.98 -20.90
N VAL A 200 -8.03 -72.39 -19.66
CA VAL A 200 -7.26 -73.60 -19.32
C VAL A 200 -8.23 -74.65 -18.80
N TRP A 201 -8.14 -75.84 -19.34
CA TRP A 201 -8.88 -77.01 -18.89
C TRP A 201 -7.90 -78.00 -18.28
N VAL A 202 -8.14 -78.43 -17.04
CA VAL A 202 -7.36 -79.47 -16.37
C VAL A 202 -8.29 -80.63 -16.08
N TRP A 203 -7.95 -81.80 -16.59
CA TRP A 203 -8.74 -83.01 -16.46
C TRP A 203 -7.93 -84.06 -15.70
N ILE A 204 -8.43 -84.51 -14.55
CA ILE A 204 -7.72 -85.43 -13.66
C ILE A 204 -8.47 -86.77 -13.63
N ARG A 205 -7.79 -87.88 -13.88
CA ARG A 205 -8.30 -89.25 -13.74
C ARG A 205 -7.39 -90.10 -12.85
N PRO A 206 -7.94 -90.98 -12.00
CA PRO A 206 -7.14 -91.95 -11.25
C PRO A 206 -6.68 -93.09 -12.17
N GLN A 207 -5.39 -93.44 -12.11
CA GLN A 207 -4.80 -94.59 -12.80
C GLN A 207 -3.73 -95.23 -11.90
N ASP A 208 -3.87 -96.53 -11.63
CA ASP A 208 -2.93 -97.37 -10.85
C ASP A 208 -2.43 -96.73 -9.54
N GLY A 209 -3.37 -96.23 -8.72
CA GLY A 209 -3.06 -95.64 -7.40
C GLY A 209 -2.38 -94.26 -7.47
N LYS A 210 -2.26 -93.66 -8.65
CA LYS A 210 -1.77 -92.30 -8.87
C LYS A 210 -2.80 -91.45 -9.62
N ALA A 211 -2.71 -90.13 -9.50
CA ALA A 211 -3.56 -89.20 -10.25
C ALA A 211 -2.86 -88.83 -11.58
N HIS A 212 -3.52 -89.11 -12.71
CA HIS A 212 -3.08 -88.65 -14.02
C HIS A 212 -3.82 -87.37 -14.39
N ALA A 213 -3.08 -86.27 -14.58
CA ALA A 213 -3.64 -84.98 -14.96
C ALA A 213 -3.26 -84.64 -16.41
N THR A 214 -4.27 -84.32 -17.23
CA THR A 214 -4.12 -83.84 -18.60
C THR A 214 -4.56 -82.38 -18.66
N MET A 215 -3.71 -81.50 -19.18
CA MET A 215 -4.05 -80.08 -19.36
C MET A 215 -4.18 -79.74 -20.84
N ALA A 216 -5.21 -78.96 -21.17
CA ALA A 216 -5.42 -78.37 -22.49
C ALA A 216 -5.62 -76.86 -22.36
N LEU A 217 -4.96 -76.08 -23.21
CA LEU A 217 -5.08 -74.62 -23.27
C LEU A 217 -5.73 -74.22 -24.60
N SER A 218 -6.71 -73.31 -24.54
CA SER A 218 -7.27 -72.66 -25.72
C SER A 218 -7.06 -71.14 -25.60
N THR A 219 -6.50 -70.55 -26.66
CA THR A 219 -6.30 -69.10 -26.77
C THR A 219 -6.82 -68.60 -28.11
N ASN A 220 -7.43 -67.41 -28.13
CA ASN A 220 -8.04 -66.84 -29.34
C ASN A 220 -6.99 -66.38 -30.38
N ARG A 221 -5.75 -66.07 -29.96
CA ARG A 221 -4.63 -65.68 -30.83
C ARG A 221 -3.36 -66.48 -30.49
N LYS A 222 -2.79 -67.18 -31.48
CA LYS A 222 -1.52 -67.91 -31.33
C LYS A 222 -0.37 -66.89 -31.20
N THR A 223 0.31 -66.87 -30.06
CA THR A 223 1.45 -65.97 -29.79
C THR A 223 2.64 -66.79 -29.34
N LEU A 224 3.86 -66.33 -29.66
CA LEU A 224 5.11 -67.04 -29.42
C LEU A 224 5.35 -67.36 -27.93
N ASP A 225 4.83 -66.53 -27.02
CA ASP A 225 4.95 -66.72 -25.57
C ASP A 225 3.89 -67.65 -24.97
N GLY A 226 2.83 -68.00 -25.72
CA GLY A 226 1.77 -68.88 -25.21
C GLY A 226 2.24 -70.30 -24.93
N GLU A 227 3.21 -70.81 -25.70
CA GLU A 227 3.81 -72.13 -25.49
C GLU A 227 4.72 -72.13 -24.24
N ARG A 228 5.49 -71.05 -24.03
CA ARG A 228 6.35 -70.89 -22.83
C ARG A 228 5.53 -70.78 -21.55
N GLU A 229 4.45 -70.01 -21.58
CA GLU A 229 3.52 -69.89 -20.44
C GLU A 229 2.79 -71.21 -20.17
N PHE A 230 2.43 -71.98 -21.20
CA PHE A 230 1.83 -73.31 -21.04
C PHE A 230 2.78 -74.30 -20.36
N GLU A 231 4.06 -74.31 -20.74
CA GLU A 231 5.07 -75.14 -20.07
C GLU A 231 5.30 -74.70 -18.61
N GLN A 232 5.29 -73.40 -18.32
CA GLN A 232 5.33 -72.91 -16.94
C GLN A 232 4.09 -73.33 -16.14
N LEU A 233 2.90 -73.24 -16.74
CA LEU A 233 1.64 -73.70 -16.13
C LEU A 233 1.64 -75.22 -15.90
N LYS A 234 2.16 -76.01 -16.85
CA LYS A 234 2.31 -77.47 -16.72
C LYS A 234 3.23 -77.80 -15.55
N HIS A 235 4.35 -77.09 -15.42
CA HIS A 235 5.29 -77.27 -14.32
C HIS A 235 4.69 -76.89 -12.97
N ASN A 236 3.98 -75.75 -12.88
CA ASN A 236 3.42 -75.25 -11.62
C ASN A 236 2.16 -75.99 -11.17
N LEU A 237 1.30 -76.43 -12.10
CA LEU A 237 0.00 -77.03 -11.77
C LEU A 237 0.03 -78.57 -11.74
N ILE A 238 0.81 -79.21 -12.61
CA ILE A 238 0.86 -80.67 -12.72
C ILE A 238 2.16 -81.22 -12.11
N GLY A 239 3.20 -80.39 -11.94
CA GLY A 239 4.49 -80.84 -11.40
C GLY A 239 5.23 -81.83 -12.30
N ALA A 240 4.79 -81.99 -13.56
CA ALA A 240 5.45 -82.85 -14.53
C ALA A 240 6.77 -82.19 -14.97
N LYS A 241 7.90 -82.77 -14.54
CA LYS A 241 9.18 -82.63 -15.22
C LYS A 241 9.20 -83.67 -16.34
N ASP A 242 9.43 -83.23 -17.56
CA ASP A 242 10.02 -84.12 -18.57
C ASP A 242 11.49 -84.39 -18.20
#